data_AF-A0A2V7S9T4-F1
#
_entry.id   AF-A0A2V7S9T4-F1
#
_cell.length_a   1.000
_cell.length_b   1.000
_cell.length_c   1.000
_cell.angle_alpha   90.00
_cell.angle_beta   90.00
_cell.angle_gamma   90.00
#
_symmetry.space_group_name_H-M   'P 1'
#
loop_
_entity.id
_entity.type
_entity.pdbx_description
1 polymer ?
#
loop_
_entity_poly.entity_id
_entity_poly.type
_entity_poly.pdbx_seq_one_letter_code
_entity_poly.pdbx_strand_id
1 'polypeptide(L)'
;MSETIPAAQSEQINEIQRRLAEGLARIDPYHRLLGRPVHYRVIDGSTFEITYRDVPGIAEAEVLGVKRVIGADCFCTVAPQTAESVTVRFVVSLK
;
A
#
# COMPACT_ATOMS: atom_id res chain seq x y z
N MET A 1 0.48 -24.94 2.48
CA MET A 1 1.80 -24.81 3.12
C MET A 1 2.00 -23.33 3.33
N SER A 2 2.16 -22.88 4.58
CA SER A 2 2.36 -21.46 4.88
C SER A 2 3.81 -21.13 4.52
N GLU A 3 4.01 -20.31 3.48
CA GLU A 3 5.33 -19.76 3.18
C GLU A 3 5.77 -18.89 4.36
N THR A 4 6.81 -19.33 5.06
CA THR A 4 7.42 -18.57 6.15
C THR A 4 8.13 -17.37 5.54
N ILE A 5 7.56 -16.17 5.72
CA ILE A 5 8.18 -14.92 5.28
C ILE A 5 9.53 -14.76 6.00
N PRO A 6 10.65 -14.51 5.29
CA PRO A 6 11.95 -14.26 5.91
C PRO A 6 11.92 -13.10 6.91
N ALA A 7 12.72 -13.14 7.97
CA ALA A 7 12.75 -12.11 9.01
C ALA A 7 13.05 -10.70 8.44
N ALA A 8 14.03 -10.57 7.54
CA ALA A 8 14.37 -9.31 6.87
C ALA A 8 13.20 -8.74 6.04
N GLN A 9 12.45 -9.61 5.37
CA GLN A 9 11.27 -9.22 4.62
C GLN A 9 10.14 -8.75 5.56
N SER A 10 10.00 -9.39 6.72
CA SER A 10 9.04 -8.98 7.76
C SER A 10 9.38 -7.61 8.37
N GLU A 11 10.66 -7.33 8.61
CA GLU A 11 11.13 -6.02 9.07
C GLU A 11 10.85 -4.92 8.03
N GLN A 12 11.12 -5.20 6.74
CA GLN A 12 10.82 -4.26 5.67
C GLN A 12 9.31 -4.00 5.51
N ILE A 13 8.48 -5.03 5.65
CA ILE A 13 7.01 -4.89 5.67
C ILE A 13 6.56 -3.99 6.82
N ASN A 14 7.06 -4.24 8.02
CA ASN A 14 6.73 -3.44 9.21
C ASN A 14 7.15 -1.98 9.04
N GLU A 15 8.32 -1.75 8.45
CA GLU A 15 8.81 -0.41 8.17
C GLU A 15 7.96 0.31 7.11
N ILE A 16 7.54 -0.39 6.04
CA ILE A 16 6.61 0.16 5.04
C ILE A 16 5.27 0.52 5.70
N GLN A 17 4.71 -0.38 6.52
CA GLN A 17 3.45 -0.12 7.25
C GLN A 17 3.57 1.08 8.19
N ARG A 18 4.69 1.20 8.92
CA ARG A 18 4.96 2.33 9.81
C ARG A 18 5.03 3.64 9.02
N ARG A 19 5.81 3.66 7.93
CA ARG A 19 5.91 4.82 7.03
C ARG A 19 4.56 5.21 6.45
N LEU A 20 3.73 4.24 6.05
CA LEU A 20 2.38 4.48 5.56
C LEU A 20 1.50 5.10 6.63
N ALA A 21 1.53 4.58 7.86
CA ALA A 21 0.75 5.13 8.97
C ALA A 21 1.15 6.60 9.28
N GLU A 22 2.44 6.93 9.26
CA GLU A 22 2.94 8.29 9.53
C GLU A 22 2.79 9.23 8.32
N GLY A 23 2.97 8.70 7.11
CA GLY A 23 3.09 9.44 5.86
C GLY A 23 1.75 9.73 5.18
N LEU A 24 0.76 8.84 5.31
CA LEU A 24 -0.57 9.02 4.70
C LEU A 24 -1.22 10.32 5.16
N ALA A 25 -1.12 10.65 6.45
CA ALA A 25 -1.65 11.89 7.01
C ALA A 25 -1.05 13.17 6.37
N ARG A 26 0.13 13.07 5.77
CA ARG A 26 0.83 14.20 5.14
C ARG A 26 0.54 14.34 3.64
N ILE A 27 0.18 13.25 2.96
CA ILE A 27 -0.01 13.22 1.50
C ILE A 27 -1.47 13.30 1.08
N ASP A 28 -2.39 13.08 2.01
CA ASP A 28 -3.83 13.03 1.77
C ASP A 28 -4.52 14.19 2.52
N PRO A 29 -4.51 15.41 1.96
CA PRO A 29 -5.07 16.60 2.59
C PRO A 29 -6.59 16.51 2.79
N TYR A 30 -7.25 15.57 2.10
CA TYR A 30 -8.69 15.32 2.20
C TYR A 30 -9.04 14.14 3.12
N HIS A 31 -8.05 13.51 3.77
CA HIS A 31 -8.21 12.37 4.67
C HIS A 31 -9.04 11.22 4.06
N ARG A 32 -8.95 11.02 2.74
CA ARG A 32 -9.62 9.95 2.00
C ARG A 32 -8.95 8.60 2.17
N LEU A 33 -7.65 8.57 2.42
CA LEU A 33 -6.83 7.37 2.58
C LEU A 33 -6.42 7.13 4.03
N LEU A 34 -6.36 8.18 4.87
CA LEU A 34 -6.00 8.06 6.28
C LEU A 34 -7.01 7.17 7.05
N GLY A 35 -6.51 6.13 7.72
CA GLY A 35 -7.35 5.18 8.48
C GLY A 35 -8.19 4.21 7.63
N ARG A 36 -8.00 4.24 6.30
CA ARG A 36 -8.71 3.39 5.32
C ARG A 36 -7.91 2.21 4.72
N PRO A 37 -6.57 2.06 4.88
CA PRO A 37 -5.93 0.82 4.48
C PRO A 37 -6.46 -0.29 5.41
N VAL A 38 -7.24 -1.20 4.84
CA VAL A 38 -7.87 -2.29 5.61
C VAL A 38 -7.08 -3.59 5.51
N HIS A 39 -6.16 -3.69 4.56
CA HIS A 39 -5.38 -4.89 4.37
C HIS A 39 -4.02 -4.59 3.74
N TYR A 40 -2.99 -5.20 4.30
CA TYR A 40 -1.65 -5.26 3.74
C TYR A 40 -1.34 -6.72 3.43
N ARG A 41 -0.93 -7.03 2.20
CA ARG A 41 -0.58 -8.39 1.80
C ARG A 41 0.73 -8.40 1.04
N VAL A 42 1.57 -9.38 1.35
CA VAL A 42 2.71 -9.73 0.50
C VAL A 42 2.34 -10.87 -0.44
N ILE A 43 2.69 -10.69 -1.71
CA ILE A 43 2.45 -11.66 -2.78
C ILE A 43 3.81 -12.01 -3.40
N ASP A 44 4.11 -13.30 -3.50
CA ASP A 44 5.35 -13.84 -4.09
C ASP A 44 6.64 -13.22 -3.53
N GLY A 45 6.62 -12.80 -2.27
CA GLY A 45 7.75 -12.17 -1.58
C GLY A 45 8.27 -10.87 -2.21
N SER A 46 7.53 -10.28 -3.17
CA SER A 46 8.03 -9.20 -4.03
C SER A 46 6.97 -8.17 -4.40
N THR A 47 5.76 -8.30 -3.85
CA THR A 47 4.64 -7.40 -4.13
C THR A 47 3.96 -7.05 -2.82
N PHE A 48 3.69 -5.77 -2.60
CA PHE A 48 3.00 -5.25 -1.42
C PHE A 48 1.65 -4.67 -1.83
N GLU A 49 0.60 -5.46 -1.64
CA GLU A 49 -0.76 -5.05 -1.93
C GLU A 49 -1.34 -4.24 -0.77
N ILE A 50 -1.96 -3.10 -1.10
CA ILE A 50 -2.73 -2.27 -0.15
C ILE A 50 -4.18 -2.22 -0.62
N THR A 51 -5.10 -2.64 0.24
CA THR A 51 -6.53 -2.53 -0.04
C THR A 51 -7.13 -1.37 0.72
N TYR A 52 -7.77 -0.43 0.01
CA TYR A 52 -8.52 0.66 0.61
C TYR A 52 -10.03 0.38 0.51
N ARG A 53 -10.72 0.37 1.66
CA ARG A 53 -12.18 0.20 1.71
C ARG A 53 -12.88 1.55 1.75
N ASP A 54 -14.05 1.65 1.13
CA ASP A 54 -14.88 2.87 1.12
C ASP A 54 -14.20 4.09 0.47
N VAL A 55 -13.22 3.84 -0.40
CA VAL A 55 -12.55 4.88 -1.19
C VAL A 55 -13.11 4.82 -2.61
N PRO A 56 -13.82 5.86 -3.10
CA PRO A 56 -14.48 5.84 -4.41
C PRO A 56 -13.51 5.90 -5.60
N GLY A 57 -12.25 6.26 -5.35
CA GLY A 57 -11.20 6.42 -6.34
C GLY A 57 -9.94 6.94 -5.68
N ILE A 58 -8.78 6.65 -6.28
CA ILE A 58 -7.49 7.22 -5.89
C ILE A 58 -6.96 8.06 -7.04
N ALA A 59 -6.66 9.33 -6.78
CA ALA A 59 -6.07 10.23 -7.75
C ALA A 59 -4.58 9.92 -7.96
N GLU A 60 -4.06 10.31 -9.11
CA GLU A 60 -2.64 10.10 -9.45
C GLU A 60 -1.69 10.74 -8.42
N ALA A 61 -2.03 11.94 -7.92
CA ALA A 61 -1.25 12.62 -6.88
C ALA A 61 -1.17 11.81 -5.57
N GLU A 62 -2.28 11.16 -5.18
CA GLU A 62 -2.33 10.30 -3.99
C GLU A 62 -1.47 9.05 -4.20
N VAL A 63 -1.57 8.41 -5.38
CA VAL A 63 -0.70 7.28 -5.76
C VAL A 63 0.77 7.68 -5.68
N LEU A 64 1.16 8.82 -6.25
CA LEU A 64 2.53 9.34 -6.20
C LEU A 64 2.98 9.62 -4.76
N GLY A 65 2.10 10.13 -3.91
CA GLY A 65 2.35 10.30 -2.48
C GLY A 65 2.65 8.96 -1.81
N VAL A 66 1.82 7.94 -2.05
CA VAL A 66 2.01 6.61 -1.47
C VAL A 66 3.31 5.97 -1.94
N LYS A 67 3.66 6.08 -3.23
CA LYS A 67 4.94 5.61 -3.76
C LYS A 67 6.15 6.26 -3.05
N ARG A 68 6.10 7.57 -2.79
CA ARG A 68 7.16 8.28 -2.05
C ARG A 68 7.29 7.79 -0.61
N VAL A 69 6.17 7.48 0.05
CA VAL A 69 6.16 6.98 1.43
C VAL A 69 6.72 5.55 1.52
N ILE A 70 6.41 4.70 0.55
CA ILE A 70 6.98 3.35 0.43
C ILE A 70 8.51 3.45 0.24
N GLY A 71 9.00 4.44 -0.50
CA GLY A 71 10.43 4.73 -0.65
C GLY A 71 11.16 3.74 -1.57
N ALA A 72 10.42 3.05 -2.44
CA ALA A 72 10.95 2.12 -3.43
C ALA A 72 10.42 2.45 -4.83
N ASP A 73 11.20 2.13 -5.87
CA ASP A 73 10.71 2.10 -7.23
C ASP A 73 9.63 1.03 -7.32
N CYS A 74 8.38 1.46 -7.54
CA CYS A 74 7.24 0.59 -7.46
C CYS A 74 6.21 0.85 -8.56
N PHE A 75 5.75 -0.25 -9.15
CA PHE A 75 4.62 -0.24 -10.08
C PHE A 75 3.34 -0.30 -9.28
N CYS A 76 2.32 0.43 -9.72
CA CYS A 76 1.01 0.37 -9.09
C CYS A 76 -0.02 -0.12 -10.10
N THR A 77 -0.92 -1.01 -9.66
CA THR A 77 -2.14 -1.33 -10.41
C THR A 77 -3.34 -1.00 -9.54
N VAL A 78 -4.35 -0.35 -10.15
CA VAL A 78 -5.60 0.02 -9.49
C VAL A 78 -6.68 -0.88 -10.05
N ALA A 79 -7.12 -1.88 -9.29
CA ALA A 79 -8.17 -2.82 -9.73
C ALA A 79 -8.68 -3.69 -8.57
N PRO A 80 -10.00 -3.98 -8.46
CA PRO A 80 -11.12 -3.36 -9.18
C PRO A 80 -11.58 -2.06 -8.50
N GLN A 81 -12.08 -1.11 -9.30
CA GLN A 81 -12.85 0.02 -8.81
C GLN A 81 -14.31 -0.40 -8.76
N THR A 82 -14.80 -0.79 -7.59
CA THR A 82 -16.25 -0.95 -7.36
C THR A 82 -16.77 0.28 -6.62
N ALA A 83 -18.09 0.44 -6.54
CA ALA A 83 -18.70 1.49 -5.73
C ALA A 83 -18.35 1.39 -4.22
N GLU A 84 -17.80 0.25 -3.79
CA GLU A 84 -17.58 -0.09 -2.37
C GLU A 84 -16.09 -0.13 -1.97
N SER A 85 -15.17 -0.32 -2.93
CA SER A 85 -13.74 -0.43 -2.61
C SER A 85 -12.86 -0.14 -3.81
N VAL A 86 -11.65 0.35 -3.52
CA VAL A 86 -10.57 0.49 -4.48
C VAL A 86 -9.36 -0.26 -3.94
N THR A 87 -8.96 -1.29 -4.68
CA THR A 87 -7.72 -2.00 -4.36
C THR A 87 -6.57 -1.40 -5.17
N VAL A 88 -5.49 -1.03 -4.47
CA VAL A 88 -4.29 -0.47 -5.08
C VAL A 88 -3.11 -1.36 -4.74
N ARG A 89 -2.66 -2.12 -5.73
CA ARG A 89 -1.51 -3.01 -5.57
C ARG A 89 -0.24 -2.25 -5.87
N PHE A 90 0.70 -2.24 -4.93
CA PHE A 90 2.04 -1.70 -5.14
C PHE A 90 3.03 -2.87 -5.27
N VAL A 91 3.63 -3.04 -6.44
CA VAL A 91 4.70 -4.01 -6.64
C VAL A 91 5.99 -3.37 -6.13
N VAL A 92 6.51 -3.87 -5.01
CA VAL A 92 7.70 -3.33 -4.34
C VAL A 92 8.71 -4.46 -4.19
N SER A 93 9.97 -4.24 -4.58
CA SER A 93 11.00 -5.26 -4.34
C SER A 93 11.32 -5.35 -2.84
N LEU A 94 10.93 -6.45 -2.20
CA LEU A 94 11.23 -6.75 -0.79
C LEU A 94 12.53 -7.58 -0.66
N LYS A 95 13.56 -7.20 -1.43
CA LYS A 95 14.86 -7.87 -1.48
C LYS A 95 15.80 -7.36 -0.39
#